data_AF-A0A4R2LXX9-F1
#
_entry.id   AF-A0A4R2LXX9-F1
#
_cell.length_a   1.000
_cell.length_b   1.000
_cell.length_c   1.000
_cell.angle_alpha   90.00
_cell.angle_beta   90.00
_cell.angle_gamma   90.00
#
_symmetry.space_group_name_H-M   'P 1'
#
loop_
_entity.id
_entity.type
_entity.pdbx_description
1 polymer ?
#
loop_
_entity_poly.entity_id
_entity_poly.type
_entity_poly.pdbx_seq_one_letter_code
_entity_poly.pdbx_strand_id
1 'polypeptide(L)'
;MIPIEKYNVSVPRYTSYPPANFFGPTDGASYIEAVKRSNSEGSANISFYLHMPFCHRLCHYCGCNSYVMPRRGDTVRRYAGALHKEIDMVAAHLDKSRPWLVDLGYSMKEIGFMSGILVSVLSGHVAEQLGYRWFFAFATVVACLGAGYVFLVFRRK
;
A
#
# COMPACT_ATOMS: atom_id res chain seq x y z
N MET A 1 30.04 13.49 22.35
CA MET A 1 29.59 14.37 21.24
C MET A 1 30.21 13.82 19.96
N ILE A 2 29.42 13.37 18.99
CA ILE A 2 29.96 12.84 17.72
C ILE A 2 30.50 14.04 16.93
N PRO A 3 31.79 14.08 16.54
CA PRO A 3 32.36 15.21 15.82
C PRO A 3 31.78 15.29 14.40
N ILE A 4 30.87 16.23 14.17
CA ILE A 4 30.21 16.41 12.85
C ILE A 4 31.25 16.73 11.78
N GLU A 5 32.29 17.51 12.10
CA GLU A 5 33.38 17.86 11.18
C GLU A 5 34.12 16.64 10.61
N LYS A 6 34.22 15.54 11.38
CA LYS A 6 34.88 14.30 10.93
C LYS A 6 34.03 13.48 9.95
N TYR A 7 32.70 13.56 10.06
CA TYR A 7 31.77 12.70 9.32
C TYR A 7 30.91 13.45 8.31
N ASN A 8 31.08 14.77 8.15
CA ASN A 8 30.43 15.58 7.14
C ASN A 8 31.07 15.40 5.75
N VAL A 9 31.17 14.14 5.31
CA VAL A 9 31.67 13.74 4.00
C VAL A 9 30.55 13.05 3.24
N SER A 10 30.61 13.07 1.91
CA SER A 10 29.63 12.36 1.07
C SER A 10 29.73 10.85 1.34
N VAL A 11 28.65 10.25 1.83
CA VAL A 11 28.55 8.80 2.10
C VAL A 11 27.54 8.14 1.17
N PRO A 12 27.71 6.85 0.84
CA PRO A 12 26.72 6.10 0.08
C PRO A 12 25.36 6.09 0.79
N ARG A 13 24.28 6.31 0.05
CA ARG A 13 22.92 6.10 0.55
C ARG A 13 22.59 4.62 0.46
N TYR A 14 22.59 3.94 1.60
CA TYR A 14 22.16 2.55 1.69
C TYR A 14 20.63 2.50 1.81
N THR A 15 19.97 2.16 0.70
CA THR A 15 18.52 1.90 0.65
C THR A 15 18.17 0.43 0.87
N SER A 16 19.17 -0.45 0.74
CA SER A 16 19.09 -1.88 0.96
C SER A 16 20.49 -2.43 1.29
N TYR A 17 20.53 -3.63 1.87
CA TYR A 17 21.78 -4.36 2.10
C TYR A 17 21.59 -5.84 1.72
N PRO A 18 22.42 -6.42 0.83
CA PRO A 18 23.45 -5.75 0.03
C PRO A 18 22.88 -4.69 -0.93
N PRO A 19 23.64 -3.63 -1.26
CA PRO A 19 23.17 -2.59 -2.16
C PRO A 19 23.05 -3.06 -3.63
N ALA A 20 22.32 -2.30 -4.45
CA ALA A 20 21.97 -2.69 -5.83
C ALA A 20 23.16 -2.95 -6.77
N ASN A 21 24.34 -2.39 -6.48
CA ASN A 21 25.58 -2.67 -7.20
C ASN A 21 26.11 -4.11 -6.99
N PHE A 22 25.53 -4.87 -6.05
CA PHE A 22 25.79 -6.30 -5.87
C PHE A 22 24.81 -7.18 -6.67
N PHE A 23 23.87 -6.61 -7.41
CA PHE A 23 22.94 -7.40 -8.23
C PHE A 23 23.70 -8.05 -9.39
N GLY A 24 23.54 -9.37 -9.53
CA GLY A 24 24.07 -10.16 -10.64
C GLY A 24 23.01 -10.41 -11.72
N PRO A 25 23.40 -11.09 -12.82
CA PRO A 25 22.44 -11.56 -13.81
C PRO A 25 21.42 -12.51 -13.16
N THR A 26 20.13 -12.28 -13.43
CA THR A 26 19.02 -13.18 -13.07
C THR A 26 18.25 -13.53 -14.33
N ASP A 27 17.76 -14.76 -14.42
CA ASP A 27 16.84 -15.16 -15.47
C ASP A 27 15.41 -15.31 -14.91
N GLY A 28 14.46 -15.60 -15.79
CA GLY A 28 13.06 -15.79 -15.39
C GLY A 28 12.86 -17.04 -14.53
N ALA A 29 13.65 -18.10 -14.73
CA ALA A 29 13.50 -19.34 -13.99
C ALA A 29 13.96 -19.16 -12.53
N SER A 30 15.12 -18.55 -12.33
CA SER A 30 15.67 -18.22 -11.00
C SER A 30 14.77 -17.25 -10.24
N TYR A 31 14.15 -16.30 -10.95
CA TYR A 31 13.16 -15.40 -10.35
C TYR A 31 11.93 -16.16 -9.83
N ILE A 32 11.33 -17.03 -10.66
CA ILE A 32 10.16 -17.82 -10.26
C ILE A 32 10.49 -18.79 -9.12
N GLU A 33 11.68 -19.39 -9.12
CA GLU A 33 12.14 -20.23 -8.02
C GLU A 33 12.22 -19.44 -6.71
N ALA A 34 12.77 -18.22 -6.73
CA ALA A 34 12.82 -17.34 -5.57
C ALA A 34 11.42 -16.97 -5.06
N VAL A 35 10.47 -16.69 -5.96
CA VAL A 35 9.06 -16.43 -5.61
C VAL A 35 8.45 -17.64 -4.90
N LYS A 36 8.61 -18.84 -5.44
CA LYS A 36 8.09 -20.08 -4.82
C LYS A 36 8.69 -20.31 -3.45
N ARG A 37 10.00 -20.14 -3.31
CA ARG A 37 10.71 -20.30 -2.03
C ARG A 37 10.23 -19.29 -0.97
N SER A 38 9.87 -18.07 -1.40
CA SER A 38 9.35 -17.04 -0.50
C SER A 38 8.02 -17.40 0.19
N ASN A 39 7.29 -18.41 -0.30
CA ASN A 39 6.06 -18.86 0.35
C ASN A 39 6.31 -19.56 1.70
N SER A 40 7.48 -20.19 1.86
CA SER A 40 7.86 -20.91 3.08
C SER A 40 8.90 -20.17 3.93
N GLU A 41 9.54 -19.13 3.40
CA GLU A 41 10.61 -18.39 4.09
C GLU A 41 10.14 -17.03 4.62
N GLY A 42 10.38 -16.76 5.90
CA GLY A 42 10.23 -15.43 6.50
C GLY A 42 8.83 -15.11 7.02
N SER A 43 8.44 -13.84 6.91
CA SER A 43 7.14 -13.35 7.39
C SER A 43 6.02 -13.90 6.51
N ALA A 44 4.92 -14.33 7.15
CA ALA A 44 3.72 -14.76 6.45
C ALA A 44 3.16 -13.66 5.52
N ASN A 45 3.43 -12.38 5.81
CA ASN A 45 2.90 -11.27 5.04
C ASN A 45 3.64 -11.08 3.70
N ILE A 46 2.86 -10.78 2.65
CA ILE A 46 3.37 -10.32 1.35
C ILE A 46 3.18 -8.80 1.25
N SER A 47 4.19 -8.06 0.78
CA SER A 47 4.03 -6.67 0.35
C SER A 47 4.18 -6.54 -1.15
N PHE A 48 3.39 -5.66 -1.75
CA PHE A 48 3.45 -5.38 -3.18
C PHE A 48 4.00 -3.98 -3.43
N TYR A 49 4.98 -3.88 -4.32
CA TYR A 49 5.50 -2.61 -4.82
C TYR A 49 5.22 -2.52 -6.32
N LEU A 50 4.40 -1.54 -6.71
CA LEU A 50 4.09 -1.26 -8.12
C LEU A 50 4.76 0.05 -8.50
N HIS A 51 5.68 -0.02 -9.45
CA HIS A 51 6.38 1.17 -9.93
C HIS A 51 5.56 1.88 -11.00
N MET A 52 5.32 3.19 -10.87
CA MET A 52 4.58 3.97 -11.86
C MET A 52 5.47 5.07 -12.45
N PRO A 53 6.11 4.85 -13.60
CA PRO A 53 7.22 5.69 -14.06
C PRO A 53 6.79 6.93 -14.85
N PHE A 54 5.52 7.36 -14.77
CA PHE A 54 4.98 8.45 -15.58
C PHE A 54 4.80 9.73 -14.78
N CYS A 55 5.42 10.82 -15.22
CA CYS A 55 5.24 12.15 -14.63
C CYS A 55 4.68 13.13 -15.65
N HIS A 56 3.73 13.99 -15.28
CA HIS A 56 3.22 15.02 -16.20
C HIS A 56 4.32 16.00 -16.64
N ARG A 57 5.20 16.35 -15.70
CA ARG A 57 6.47 17.06 -15.94
C ARG A 57 7.55 16.48 -15.04
N LEU A 58 8.79 16.44 -15.55
CA LEU A 58 9.95 16.07 -14.74
C LEU A 58 10.48 17.30 -14.00
N CYS A 59 10.67 17.18 -12.70
CA CYS A 59 11.33 18.22 -11.89
C CYS A 59 12.82 18.29 -12.24
N HIS A 60 13.42 19.49 -12.19
CA HIS A 60 14.85 19.68 -12.46
C HIS A 60 15.77 18.90 -11.51
N TYR A 61 15.29 18.56 -10.31
CA TYR A 61 16.02 17.79 -9.30
C TYR A 61 15.61 16.30 -9.28
N CYS A 62 14.84 15.82 -10.27
CA CYS A 62 14.33 14.45 -10.26
C CYS A 62 15.47 13.43 -10.48
N GLY A 63 15.66 12.54 -9.51
CA GLY A 63 16.57 11.38 -9.59
C GLY A 63 15.83 10.04 -9.62
N CYS A 64 14.52 10.04 -9.84
CA CYS A 64 13.70 8.84 -9.88
C CYS A 64 13.82 8.13 -11.24
N ASN A 65 13.63 6.80 -11.27
CA ASN A 65 13.38 6.09 -12.52
C ASN A 65 11.99 6.51 -13.03
N SER A 66 11.94 7.54 -13.86
CA SER A 66 10.68 8.14 -14.29
C SER A 66 10.88 8.87 -15.61
N TYR A 67 9.80 9.00 -16.38
CA TYR A 67 9.80 9.68 -17.66
C TYR A 67 8.57 10.56 -17.84
N VAL A 68 8.66 11.52 -18.76
CA VAL A 68 7.55 12.41 -19.07
C VAL A 68 6.42 11.58 -19.70
N MET A 69 5.23 11.72 -19.14
CA MET A 69 4.03 11.04 -19.62
C MET A 69 3.77 11.41 -21.09
N PRO A 70 3.68 10.41 -21.99
CA PRO A 70 3.38 10.67 -23.39
C PRO A 70 2.03 11.36 -23.53
N ARG A 71 1.94 12.33 -24.45
CA ARG A 71 0.68 13.07 -24.71
C ARG A 71 -0.48 12.16 -25.11
N ARG A 72 -0.17 11.03 -25.76
CA ARG A 72 -1.14 9.99 -26.10
C ARG A 72 -1.14 8.94 -24.99
N GLY A 73 -2.31 8.65 -24.43
CA GLY A 73 -2.47 7.68 -23.34
C GLY A 73 -2.19 6.22 -23.69
N ASP A 74 -1.81 5.92 -24.94
CA ASP A 74 -1.59 4.56 -25.43
C ASP A 74 -0.42 3.87 -24.71
N THR A 75 0.65 4.59 -24.42
CA THR A 75 1.81 4.04 -23.69
C THR A 75 1.44 3.68 -22.25
N VAL A 76 0.65 4.51 -21.58
CA VAL A 76 0.16 4.25 -20.22
C VAL A 76 -0.75 3.01 -20.22
N ARG A 77 -1.66 2.91 -21.19
CA ARG A 77 -2.52 1.73 -21.35
C ARG A 77 -1.72 0.46 -21.62
N ARG A 78 -0.73 0.53 -22.50
CA ARG A 78 0.16 -0.61 -22.80
C ARG A 78 0.95 -1.03 -21.57
N TYR A 79 1.44 -0.08 -20.78
CA TYR A 79 2.13 -0.34 -19.52
C TYR A 79 1.20 -1.02 -18.51
N ALA A 80 -0.01 -0.49 -18.30
CA ALA A 80 -1.00 -1.10 -17.41
C ALA A 80 -1.35 -2.54 -17.85
N GLY A 81 -1.52 -2.77 -19.16
CA GLY A 81 -1.75 -4.11 -19.70
C GLY A 81 -0.57 -5.06 -19.51
N ALA A 82 0.67 -4.56 -19.59
CA ALA A 82 1.86 -5.35 -19.29
C ALA A 82 1.97 -5.67 -17.79
N LEU A 83 1.67 -4.70 -16.93
CA LEU A 83 1.67 -4.86 -15.47
C LEU A 83 0.65 -5.91 -15.03
N HIS A 84 -0.56 -5.91 -15.60
CA HIS A 84 -1.55 -6.96 -15.31
C HIS A 84 -1.04 -8.35 -15.69
N LYS A 85 -0.42 -8.49 -16.87
CA LYS A 85 0.18 -9.77 -17.29
C LYS A 85 1.27 -10.22 -16.34
N GLU A 86 2.13 -9.31 -15.89
CA GLU A 86 3.18 -9.62 -14.91
C GLU A 86 2.60 -10.07 -13.58
N ILE A 87 1.58 -9.36 -13.08
CA ILE A 87 0.85 -9.74 -11.86
C ILE A 87 0.26 -11.14 -12.01
N ASP A 88 -0.41 -11.45 -13.12
CA ASP A 88 -1.00 -12.77 -13.36
C ASP A 88 0.05 -13.88 -13.38
N MET A 89 1.22 -13.62 -14.00
CA MET A 89 2.33 -14.57 -14.05
C MET A 89 2.92 -14.86 -12.66
N VAL A 90 3.11 -13.83 -11.83
CA VAL A 90 3.70 -13.99 -10.49
C VAL A 90 2.69 -14.55 -9.50
N ALA A 91 1.44 -14.08 -9.54
CA ALA A 91 0.37 -14.51 -8.64
C ALA A 91 0.06 -16.02 -8.75
N ALA A 92 0.31 -16.63 -9.90
CA ALA A 92 0.20 -18.08 -10.09
C ALA A 92 1.15 -18.90 -9.20
N HIS A 93 2.19 -18.29 -8.65
CA HIS A 93 3.22 -18.94 -7.85
C HIS A 93 3.22 -18.53 -6.37
N LEU A 94 2.33 -17.62 -5.97
CA LEU A 94 2.19 -17.18 -4.58
C LEU A 94 1.15 -18.02 -3.83
N ASP A 95 1.43 -18.29 -2.55
CA ASP A 95 0.44 -18.89 -1.66
C ASP A 95 -0.64 -17.86 -1.32
N LYS A 96 -1.87 -18.13 -1.76
CA LYS A 96 -3.04 -17.25 -1.60
C LYS A 96 -3.57 -17.19 -0.17
N SER A 97 -3.11 -18.08 0.71
CA SER A 97 -3.46 -18.05 2.14
C SER A 97 -2.66 -16.99 2.91
N ARG A 98 -1.60 -16.44 2.30
CA ARG A 98 -0.75 -15.44 2.92
C ARG A 98 -1.47 -14.10 3.05
N PRO A 99 -1.51 -13.50 4.25
CA PRO A 99 -1.99 -12.13 4.41
C PRO A 99 -1.14 -11.18 3.55
N TRP A 100 -1.77 -10.29 2.79
CA TRP A 100 -1.06 -9.25 2.06
C TRP A 100 -1.17 -7.91 2.79
N LEU A 101 0.00 -7.33 3.09
CA LEU A 101 0.11 -5.93 3.48
C LEU A 101 0.14 -5.12 2.19
N VAL A 102 -0.99 -4.50 1.89
CA VAL A 102 -1.00 -3.42 0.92
C VAL A 102 -0.32 -2.23 1.59
N ASP A 103 0.98 -2.03 1.37
CA ASP A 103 1.70 -0.79 1.74
C ASP A 103 1.33 0.37 0.79
N LEU A 104 0.07 0.37 0.35
CA LEU A 104 -0.60 1.61 0.03
C LEU A 104 -1.02 2.15 1.38
N GLY A 105 -0.78 3.43 1.66
CA GLY A 105 -1.39 4.13 2.79
C GLY A 105 -2.93 4.15 2.77
N TYR A 106 -3.60 3.18 2.13
CA TYR A 106 -5.04 2.98 2.07
C TYR A 106 -5.44 1.49 2.01
N SER A 107 -5.94 1.01 3.15
CA SER A 107 -7.03 0.02 3.23
C SER A 107 -8.07 0.46 4.29
N MET A 108 -8.34 1.77 4.37
CA MET A 108 -9.37 2.36 5.25
C MET A 108 -10.13 3.52 4.60
N LYS A 109 -9.68 4.12 3.49
CA LYS A 109 -10.37 5.30 2.93
C LYS A 109 -11.67 4.99 2.22
N GLU A 110 -11.76 3.96 1.41
CA GLU A 110 -13.01 3.78 0.64
C GLU A 110 -14.15 3.27 1.54
N ILE A 111 -13.83 2.40 2.50
CA ILE A 111 -14.77 1.96 3.53
C ILE A 111 -15.01 3.07 4.58
N GLY A 112 -13.98 3.83 4.98
CA GLY A 112 -14.07 4.90 5.97
C GLY A 112 -14.67 6.21 5.47
N PHE A 113 -14.51 6.55 4.19
CA PHE A 113 -15.03 7.78 3.60
C PHE A 113 -16.53 7.66 3.30
N MET A 114 -16.96 6.50 2.78
CA MET A 114 -18.39 6.23 2.59
C MET A 114 -19.12 5.99 3.92
N SER A 115 -18.51 5.30 4.89
CA SER A 115 -19.11 5.17 6.24
C SER A 115 -19.08 6.48 7.02
N GLY A 116 -18.02 7.28 6.92
CA GLY A 116 -17.88 8.56 7.62
C GLY A 116 -18.92 9.59 7.17
N ILE A 117 -19.13 9.75 5.85
CA ILE A 117 -20.15 10.68 5.34
C ILE A 117 -21.55 10.23 5.76
N LEU A 118 -21.85 8.92 5.65
CA LEU A 118 -23.16 8.39 6.03
C LEU A 118 -23.43 8.58 7.53
N VAL A 119 -22.42 8.28 8.37
CA VAL A 119 -22.51 8.47 9.82
C VAL A 119 -22.65 9.95 10.16
N SER A 120 -21.90 10.86 9.54
CA SER A 120 -22.03 12.30 9.78
C SER A 120 -23.41 12.86 9.39
N VAL A 121 -23.96 12.44 8.24
CA VAL A 121 -25.30 12.86 7.80
C VAL A 121 -26.38 12.32 8.74
N LEU A 122 -26.34 11.02 9.08
CA LEU A 122 -27.28 10.40 10.00
C LEU A 122 -27.20 11.03 11.40
N SER A 123 -25.98 11.29 11.88
CA SER A 123 -25.72 11.90 13.17
C SER A 123 -26.24 13.34 13.21
N GLY A 124 -26.06 14.11 12.13
CA GLY A 124 -26.65 15.45 11.97
C GLY A 124 -28.18 15.42 12.02
N HIS A 125 -28.81 14.48 11.31
CA HIS A 125 -30.27 14.35 11.29
C HIS A 125 -30.85 13.92 12.64
N VAL A 126 -30.17 13.02 13.36
CA VAL A 126 -30.55 12.60 14.71
C VAL A 126 -30.40 13.75 15.70
N ALA A 127 -29.33 14.55 15.61
CA ALA A 127 -29.15 15.73 16.45
C ALA A 127 -30.25 16.78 16.25
N GLU A 128 -30.69 16.97 15.00
CA GLU A 128 -31.72 17.95 14.64
C GLU A 128 -33.12 17.54 15.14
N GLN A 129 -33.48 16.25 15.07
CA GLN A 129 -34.81 15.78 15.46
C GLN A 129 -34.95 15.40 16.94
N LEU A 130 -33.89 14.87 17.56
CA LEU A 130 -33.95 14.31 18.92
C LEU A 130 -33.11 15.11 19.93
N GLY A 131 -32.35 16.11 19.47
CA GLY A 131 -31.49 16.93 20.31
C GLY A 131 -30.19 16.23 20.72
N TYR A 132 -29.18 17.04 21.07
CA TYR A 132 -27.82 16.59 21.36
C TYR A 132 -27.70 15.57 22.51
N ARG A 133 -28.69 15.45 23.39
CA ARG A 133 -28.68 14.48 24.49
C ARG A 133 -28.87 13.03 24.00
N TRP A 134 -29.65 12.83 22.94
CA TRP A 134 -29.88 11.52 22.32
C TRP A 134 -28.84 11.18 21.25
N PHE A 135 -28.17 12.19 20.71
CA PHE A 135 -27.02 12.02 19.83
C PHE A 135 -25.90 11.20 20.48
N PHE A 136 -25.52 11.51 21.72
CA PHE A 136 -24.45 10.78 22.43
C PHE A 136 -24.84 9.32 22.70
N ALA A 137 -26.11 9.05 23.03
CA ALA A 137 -26.60 7.69 23.21
C ALA A 137 -26.53 6.91 21.88
N PHE A 138 -26.96 7.51 20.77
CA PHE A 138 -26.88 6.92 19.43
C PHE A 138 -25.43 6.63 19.02
N ALA A 139 -24.53 7.60 19.17
CA ALA A 139 -23.11 7.44 18.85
C ALA A 139 -22.46 6.32 19.69
N THR A 140 -22.82 6.20 20.97
CA THR A 140 -22.33 5.14 21.85
C THR A 140 -22.82 3.76 21.39
N VAL A 141 -24.09 3.63 21.01
CA VAL A 141 -24.65 2.37 20.50
C VAL A 141 -23.96 1.97 19.19
N VAL A 142 -23.76 2.90 18.25
CA VAL A 142 -23.05 2.63 16.99
C VAL A 142 -21.61 2.19 17.26
N ALA A 143 -20.92 2.86 18.20
CA ALA A 143 -19.55 2.49 18.58
C ALA A 143 -19.48 1.08 19.22
N CYS A 144 -20.41 0.75 20.12
CA CYS A 144 -20.47 -0.59 20.74
C CYS A 144 -20.78 -1.69 19.72
N LEU A 145 -21.71 -1.45 18.78
CA LEU A 145 -22.02 -2.38 17.70
C LEU A 145 -20.83 -2.57 16.75
N GLY A 146 -20.14 -1.48 16.40
CA GLY A 146 -18.92 -1.52 15.59
C GLY A 146 -17.80 -2.30 16.28
N ALA A 147 -17.57 -2.06 17.58
CA ALA A 147 -16.58 -2.80 18.37
C ALA A 147 -16.95 -4.29 18.47
N GLY A 148 -18.23 -4.62 18.66
CA GLY A 148 -18.72 -6.00 18.67
C GLY A 148 -18.56 -6.70 17.32
N TYR A 149 -18.85 -6.02 16.22
CA TYR A 149 -18.65 -6.54 14.87
C TYR A 149 -17.16 -6.82 14.60
N VAL A 150 -16.27 -5.86 14.92
CA VAL A 150 -14.83 -6.05 14.76
C VAL A 150 -14.34 -7.23 15.61
N PHE A 151 -14.82 -7.35 16.85
CA PHE A 151 -14.44 -8.44 17.73
C PHE A 151 -14.97 -9.80 17.26
N LEU A 152 -16.15 -9.86 16.64
CA LEU A 152 -16.73 -11.10 16.10
C LEU A 152 -16.09 -11.52 14.78
N VAL A 153 -15.83 -10.58 13.88
CA VAL A 153 -15.33 -10.85 12.52
C VAL A 153 -13.81 -11.00 12.47
N PHE A 154 -13.08 -10.23 13.29
CA PHE A 154 -11.61 -10.24 13.31
C PHE A 154 -11.02 -10.96 14.54
N ARG A 155 -11.84 -11.66 15.35
CA ARG A 155 -11.30 -12.66 16.28
C ARG A 155 -10.68 -13.78 15.46
N ARG A 156 -9.35 -13.78 15.44
CA ARG A 156 -8.49 -14.86 14.91
C ARG A 156 -9.08 -16.24 15.21
N LYS A 157 -9.28 -17.03 14.15
CA LYS A 157 -8.91 -18.45 14.20
C LYS A 157 -7.40 -18.55 14.03
#